data_AF-A0A960L7K3-F1
#
_entry.id   AF-A0A960L7K3-F1
#
_cell.length_a   1.000
_cell.length_b   1.000
_cell.length_c   1.000
_cell.angle_alpha   90.00
_cell.angle_beta   90.00
_cell.angle_gamma   90.00
#
_symmetry.space_group_name_H-M   'P 1'
#
loop_
_entity.id
_entity.type
_entity.pdbx_description
1 polymer ?
#
loop_
_entity_poly.entity_id
_entity_poly.type
_entity_poly.pdbx_seq_one_letter_code
_entity_poly.pdbx_strand_id
1 'polypeptide(L)'
;IEDALATRINRHGVLRVSSQRHRSQIANREATVERFAELLREALTLDPERKKTKKPRAAKRKRLEAKRQRSETKRLRSKPTRWED
;
A
#
# COMPACT_ATOMS: atom_id res chain seq x y z
N ILE A 1 -7.22 -15.14 8.16
CA ILE A 1 -6.65 -15.46 9.50
C ILE A 1 -5.34 -16.22 9.36
N GLU A 2 -5.32 -17.35 8.64
CA GLU A 2 -4.10 -18.14 8.45
C GLU A 2 -2.96 -17.33 7.81
N ASP A 3 -3.22 -16.59 6.73
CA ASP A 3 -2.23 -15.71 6.11
C ASP A 3 -1.74 -14.61 7.06
N ALA A 4 -2.66 -13.99 7.81
CA ALA A 4 -2.35 -12.91 8.74
C ALA A 4 -1.49 -13.38 9.94
N LEU A 5 -1.58 -14.66 10.29
CA LEU A 5 -0.86 -15.27 11.41
C LEU A 5 0.11 -16.39 10.97
N ALA A 6 0.53 -16.39 9.70
CA ALA A 6 1.33 -17.46 9.10
C ALA A 6 2.67 -17.73 9.84
N THR A 7 3.23 -16.71 10.50
CA THR A 7 4.45 -16.83 11.31
C THR A 7 4.21 -17.38 12.72
N ARG A 8 2.95 -17.53 13.14
CA ARG A 8 2.54 -17.86 14.52
C ARG A 8 1.67 -19.12 14.62
N ILE A 9 1.10 -19.58 13.50
CA ILE A 9 0.30 -20.80 13.39
C ILE A 9 1.18 -21.91 12.79
N ASN A 10 1.09 -23.13 13.33
CA ASN A 10 1.74 -24.28 12.73
C ASN A 10 0.95 -24.85 11.53
N ARG A 11 1.53 -25.85 10.85
CA ARG A 11 0.88 -26.54 9.70
C ARG A 11 -0.49 -27.17 9.98
N HIS A 12 -0.85 -27.32 11.26
CA HIS A 12 -2.11 -27.92 11.70
C HIS A 12 -3.14 -26.87 12.13
N GLY A 13 -2.89 -25.58 11.87
CA GLY A 13 -3.82 -24.51 12.25
C GLY A 13 -3.76 -24.12 13.73
N VAL A 14 -2.76 -24.59 14.49
CA VAL A 14 -2.69 -24.32 15.94
C VAL A 14 -1.84 -23.06 16.21
N LEU A 15 -2.47 -22.05 16.81
CA LEU A 15 -1.81 -20.85 17.32
C LEU A 15 -1.25 -21.10 18.73
N ARG A 16 0.06 -20.93 18.91
CA ARG A 16 0.70 -21.01 20.24
C ARG A 16 1.05 -19.61 20.74
N VAL A 17 0.46 -19.20 21.87
CA VAL A 17 0.77 -17.92 22.54
C VAL A 17 1.32 -18.21 23.93
N SER A 18 2.40 -17.52 24.30
CA SER A 18 3.01 -17.61 25.63
C SER A 18 3.55 -16.25 26.07
N SER A 19 3.48 -15.96 27.37
CA SER A 19 4.05 -14.76 28.00
C SER A 19 4.95 -15.13 29.18
N GLN A 20 6.09 -14.43 29.29
CA GLN A 20 7.05 -14.52 30.40
C GLN A 20 7.39 -13.13 30.94
N ARG A 21 6.44 -12.19 30.83
CA ARG A 21 6.63 -10.77 31.15
C ARG A 21 6.72 -10.50 32.66
N HIS A 22 6.07 -11.33 33.46
CA HIS A 22 5.93 -11.14 34.89
C HIS A 22 6.55 -12.30 35.66
N ARG A 23 6.82 -12.08 36.95
CA ARG A 23 7.31 -13.12 37.87
C ARG A 23 6.22 -14.12 38.26
N SER A 24 4.94 -13.70 38.29
CA SER A 24 3.83 -14.57 38.68
C SER A 24 3.18 -15.25 37.49
N GLN A 25 2.77 -16.51 37.66
CA GLN A 25 2.06 -17.28 36.65
C GLN A 25 0.70 -16.64 36.31
N ILE A 26 -0.01 -16.12 37.31
CA ILE A 26 -1.33 -15.49 37.14
C ILE A 26 -1.22 -14.29 36.20
N ALA A 27 -0.29 -13.37 36.46
CA ALA A 27 -0.08 -12.21 35.59
C ALA A 27 0.38 -12.62 34.19
N ASN A 28 1.21 -13.66 34.06
CA ASN A 28 1.58 -14.20 32.75
C ASN A 28 0.40 -14.84 32.01
N ARG A 29 -0.53 -15.48 32.72
CA ARG A 29 -1.76 -16.03 32.14
C ARG A 29 -2.63 -14.90 31.59
N GLU A 30 -2.85 -13.85 32.38
CA GLU A 30 -3.61 -12.66 31.96
C GLU A 30 -2.99 -12.00 30.74
N ALA A 31 -1.67 -11.75 30.77
CA ALA A 31 -0.94 -11.17 29.64
C ALA A 31 -0.99 -12.06 28.38
N THR A 32 -1.02 -13.39 28.53
CA THR A 32 -1.14 -14.32 27.40
C THR A 32 -2.54 -14.23 26.78
N VAL A 33 -3.59 -14.15 27.60
CA VAL A 33 -4.98 -14.00 27.14
C VAL A 33 -5.18 -12.66 26.43
N GLU A 34 -4.65 -11.57 26.99
CA GLU A 34 -4.71 -10.25 26.38
C GLU A 34 -4.04 -10.24 25.00
N ARG A 35 -2.80 -10.74 24.92
CA ARG A 35 -2.06 -10.87 23.66
C ARG A 35 -2.79 -11.75 22.64
N PHE A 36 -3.40 -12.84 23.09
CA PHE A 36 -4.21 -13.70 22.22
C PHE A 36 -5.39 -12.92 21.63
N ALA A 37 -6.11 -12.16 22.46
CA ALA A 37 -7.25 -11.37 22.03
C ALA A 37 -6.84 -10.26 21.04
N GLU A 38 -5.73 -9.56 21.29
CA GLU A 38 -5.18 -8.56 20.37
C GLU A 38 -4.86 -9.15 19.00
N LEU A 39 -4.14 -10.27 18.97
CA LEU A 39 -3.77 -10.92 17.71
C LEU A 39 -4.97 -11.40 16.93
N LEU A 40 -5.99 -11.90 17.62
CA LEU A 40 -7.22 -12.33 16.97
C LEU A 40 -7.98 -11.14 16.38
N ARG A 41 -8.06 -10.01 17.10
CA ARG A 41 -8.69 -8.77 16.60
C ARG A 41 -7.98 -8.27 15.34
N GLU A 42 -6.66 -8.18 15.37
CA GLU A 42 -5.87 -7.77 14.20
C GLU A 42 -6.07 -8.71 13.02
N ALA A 43 -5.98 -10.02 13.24
CA ALA A 43 -6.11 -11.02 12.17
C ALA A 43 -7.53 -11.14 11.59
N LEU A 44 -8.56 -10.74 12.35
CA LEU A 44 -9.96 -10.68 11.92
C LEU A 44 -10.31 -9.33 11.29
N THR A 45 -9.43 -8.33 11.36
CA THR A 45 -9.67 -7.05 10.74
C THR A 45 -9.56 -7.19 9.23
N LEU A 46 -10.58 -6.74 8.51
CA LEU A 46 -10.59 -6.73 7.05
C LEU A 46 -9.73 -5.57 6.55
N ASP A 47 -8.70 -5.87 5.75
CA ASP A 47 -7.96 -4.84 5.03
C ASP A 47 -8.80 -4.40 3.80
N PRO A 48 -9.25 -3.13 3.73
CA PRO A 48 -10.05 -2.67 2.61
C PRO A 48 -9.23 -2.71 1.31
N GLU A 49 -9.82 -3.32 0.28
CA GLU A 49 -9.17 -3.38 -1.03
C GLU A 49 -8.79 -1.98 -1.54
N ARG A 50 -7.51 -1.83 -1.88
CA ARG A 50 -7.02 -0.59 -2.48
C ARG A 50 -7.64 -0.38 -3.86
N LYS A 51 -8.49 0.64 -3.97
CA LYS A 51 -8.98 1.12 -5.27
C LYS A 51 -7.89 1.93 -5.97
N LYS A 52 -7.45 1.49 -7.16
CA LYS A 52 -6.46 2.22 -7.96
C LYS A 52 -6.95 3.63 -8.28
N THR A 53 -6.13 4.64 -7.98
CA THR A 53 -6.46 6.03 -8.31
C THR A 53 -6.29 6.29 -9.80
N LYS A 54 -7.25 6.98 -10.40
CA LYS A 54 -7.13 7.47 -11.78
C LYS A 54 -6.20 8.69 -11.83
N LYS A 55 -5.49 8.92 -12.93
CA LYS A 55 -4.66 10.13 -13.10
C LYS A 55 -5.53 11.39 -12.93
N PRO A 56 -5.10 12.37 -12.11
CA PRO A 56 -5.86 13.60 -11.90
C PRO A 56 -6.11 14.38 -13.20
N ARG A 57 -7.26 15.05 -13.31
CA ARG A 57 -7.59 15.92 -14.46
C ARG A 57 -6.53 17.00 -14.68
N ALA A 58 -5.99 17.57 -13.59
CA ALA A 58 -4.92 18.56 -13.64
C ALA A 58 -3.64 18.01 -14.29
N ALA A 59 -3.24 16.78 -13.98
CA ALA A 59 -2.08 16.13 -14.60
C ALA A 59 -2.30 15.90 -16.10
N LYS A 60 -3.52 15.51 -16.51
CA LYS A 60 -3.87 15.37 -17.93
C LYS A 60 -3.80 16.70 -18.68
N ARG A 61 -4.29 17.79 -18.06
CA ARG A 61 -4.23 19.16 -18.62
C ARG A 61 -2.78 19.62 -18.79
N LYS A 62 -1.97 19.57 -17.73
CA LYS A 62 -0.55 19.95 -17.76
C LYS A 62 0.23 19.22 -18.85
N ARG A 63 -0.02 17.91 -19.03
CA ARG A 63 0.60 17.12 -20.11
C ARG A 63 0.22 17.64 -21.50
N LEU A 64 -1.04 17.97 -21.72
CA LEU A 64 -1.51 18.47 -23.03
C LEU A 64 -0.94 19.86 -23.33
N GLU A 65 -0.89 20.72 -22.32
CA GLU A 65 -0.29 22.05 -22.42
C GLU A 65 1.21 21.97 -22.72
N ALA A 66 1.95 21.16 -21.98
CA ALA A 66 3.36 20.91 -22.26
C ALA A 66 3.60 20.32 -23.66
N LYS A 67 2.68 19.47 -24.16
CA LYS A 67 2.74 18.96 -25.55
C LYS A 67 2.55 20.10 -26.56
N ARG A 68 1.58 21.00 -26.33
CA ARG A 68 1.31 22.16 -27.19
C ARG A 68 2.50 23.12 -27.24
N GLN A 69 3.01 23.50 -26.07
CA GLN A 69 4.20 24.36 -25.96
C GLN A 69 5.38 23.76 -26.73
N ARG A 70 5.67 22.46 -26.56
CA ARG A 70 6.73 21.80 -27.34
C ARG A 70 6.49 21.83 -28.85
N SER A 71 5.26 21.60 -29.31
CA SER A 71 4.97 21.68 -30.75
C SER A 71 5.13 23.09 -31.30
N GLU A 72 4.74 24.11 -30.54
CA GLU A 72 4.94 25.51 -30.92
C GLU A 72 6.42 25.87 -30.98
N THR A 73 7.20 25.49 -29.96
CA THR A 73 8.66 25.66 -29.96
C THR A 73 9.30 24.95 -31.16
N LYS A 74 8.87 23.74 -31.50
CA LYS A 74 9.37 23.02 -32.68
C LYS A 74 8.99 23.71 -33.99
N ARG A 75 7.77 24.24 -34.11
CA ARG A 75 7.32 24.98 -35.29
C ARG A 75 8.14 26.24 -35.50
N LEU A 76 8.37 27.01 -34.44
CA LEU A 76 9.19 28.24 -34.49
C LEU A 76 10.67 27.95 -34.80
N ARG A 77 11.18 26.77 -34.41
CA ARG A 77 12.53 26.32 -34.74
C ARG A 77 12.66 25.72 -36.15
N SER A 78 11.54 25.39 -36.79
CA SER A 78 11.58 24.94 -38.18
C SER A 78 12.14 26.09 -39.01
N LYS A 79 13.24 25.84 -39.73
CA LYS A 79 13.66 26.75 -40.80
C LYS A 79 12.46 26.95 -41.73
N PRO A 80 12.26 28.14 -42.33
CA PRO A 80 11.33 28.29 -43.44
C PRO A 80 11.69 27.20 -44.43
N THR A 81 10.72 26.37 -44.81
CA THR A 81 10.88 25.56 -45.99
C THR A 81 11.03 26.54 -47.14
N ARG A 82 12.29 26.79 -47.54
CA ARG A 82 12.61 27.48 -48.76
C ARG A 82 12.24 26.54 -49.89
N TRP A 83 10.96 26.54 -50.25
CA TRP A 83 10.55 26.21 -51.60
C TRP A 83 10.63 27.54 -52.35
N GLU A 84 11.84 27.87 -52.82
CA GLU A 84 12.01 28.81 -53.93
C GLU A 84 12.53 27.96 -55.08
N ASP A 85 11.67 27.70 -56.06
CA ASP A 85 11.80 28.21 -57.44
C ASP A 85 10.46 28.01 -58.18
#